data_AF-A0A959NPG3-F1
#
_entry.id   AF-A0A959NPG3-F1
#
_cell.length_a   1.000
_cell.length_b   1.000
_cell.length_c   1.000
_cell.angle_alpha   90.00
_cell.angle_beta   90.00
_cell.angle_gamma   90.00
#
_symmetry.space_group_name_H-M   'P 1'
#
loop_
_entity.id
_entity.type
_entity.pdbx_description
1 polymer ?
#
loop_
_entity_poly.entity_id
_entity_poly.type
_entity_poly.pdbx_seq_one_letter_code
_entity_poly.pdbx_strand_id
1 'polypeptide(L)'
;MKATKTIVILILLTSCTLKSGQTFKKSFQGWWAMTNWIFDFNKDGVYKRTSDGHYGNTVVKGNYIIKGDTIILLNGYENTDGTINKTYLLDKDSMLI
;
A
#
# COMPACT_ATOMS: atom_id res chain seq x y z
N MET A 1 27.98 22.96 -29.69
CA MET A 1 28.28 21.76 -28.86
C MET A 1 27.97 21.88 -27.36
N LYS A 2 27.89 23.07 -26.74
CA LYS A 2 27.55 23.19 -25.30
C LYS A 2 26.07 22.93 -25.01
N ALA A 3 25.15 23.49 -25.81
CA ALA A 3 23.70 23.33 -25.62
C ALA A 3 23.22 21.87 -25.70
N THR A 4 23.82 21.06 -26.59
CA THR A 4 23.45 19.66 -26.78
C THR A 4 23.75 18.80 -25.55
N LYS A 5 24.87 19.06 -24.85
CA LYS A 5 25.21 18.36 -23.60
C LYS A 5 24.25 18.73 -22.47
N THR A 6 23.84 20.00 -22.38
CA THR A 6 22.89 20.47 -21.36
C THR A 6 21.50 19.86 -21.52
N ILE A 7 21.01 19.73 -22.76
CA ILE A 7 19.70 19.12 -23.05
C ILE A 7 19.68 17.63 -22.68
N VAL A 8 20.76 16.89 -22.99
CA VAL A 8 20.87 15.45 -22.63
C VAL A 8 20.88 15.24 -21.11
N ILE A 9 21.58 16.11 -20.37
CA ILE A 9 21.60 16.08 -18.90
C ILE A 9 20.21 16.34 -18.33
N LEU A 10 19.48 17.32 -18.86
CA LEU A 10 18.12 17.64 -18.40
C LEU A 10 17.14 16.47 -18.59
N ILE A 11 17.22 15.78 -19.74
CA ILE A 11 16.39 14.59 -20.04
C ILE A 11 16.73 13.44 -19.06
N LEU A 12 18.01 13.22 -18.76
CA LEU A 12 18.45 12.17 -17.84
C LEU A 12 18.00 12.45 -16.39
N LEU A 13 18.05 13.72 -15.94
CA LEU A 13 17.58 14.14 -14.62
C LEU A 13 16.06 14.00 -14.47
N THR A 14 15.28 14.29 -15.53
CA THR A 14 13.82 14.08 -15.51
C THR A 14 13.41 12.60 -15.47
N SER A 15 14.22 11.69 -16.00
CA SER A 15 13.94 10.25 -15.89
C SER A 15 14.22 9.65 -14.51
N CYS A 16 15.03 10.32 -13.68
CA CYS A 16 15.39 9.84 -12.33
C CYS A 16 14.40 10.23 -11.23
N THR A 17 13.40 11.08 -11.50
CA THR A 17 12.43 11.53 -10.47
C THR A 17 11.18 10.66 -10.36
N LEU A 18 11.01 9.67 -11.23
CA LEU A 18 9.86 8.77 -11.21
C LEU A 18 10.34 7.38 -10.81
N LYS A 19 9.76 6.82 -9.73
CA LYS A 19 9.78 5.40 -9.29
C LYS A 19 10.47 5.05 -7.97
N SER A 20 10.99 6.02 -7.22
CA SER A 20 11.42 5.76 -5.85
C SER A 20 10.35 6.20 -4.84
N GLY A 21 9.53 5.27 -4.35
CA GLY A 21 8.91 5.40 -3.02
C GLY A 21 7.42 5.73 -2.90
N GLN A 22 6.52 5.15 -3.70
CA GLN A 22 5.09 5.18 -3.35
C GLN A 22 4.76 4.12 -2.28
N THR A 23 5.35 4.27 -1.11
CA THR A 23 5.00 3.53 0.11
C THR A 23 4.83 4.57 1.21
N PHE A 24 3.92 4.34 2.15
CA PHE A 24 3.69 5.27 3.26
C PHE A 24 3.69 4.54 4.60
N LYS A 25 3.83 5.32 5.67
CA LYS A 25 3.51 4.86 7.02
C LYS A 25 2.16 5.42 7.41
N LYS A 26 1.12 4.59 7.43
CA LYS A 26 -0.26 4.96 7.79
C LYS A 26 -0.98 3.72 8.29
N SER A 27 -1.88 3.91 9.24
CA SER A 27 -2.73 2.86 9.76
C SER A 27 -4.18 3.20 9.43
N PHE A 28 -4.92 2.19 8.99
CA PHE A 28 -6.37 2.28 8.80
C PHE A 28 -7.06 1.36 9.78
N GLN A 29 -8.17 1.81 10.35
CA GLN A 29 -9.00 1.00 11.22
C GLN A 29 -10.39 0.92 10.63
N GLY A 30 -11.01 -0.24 10.74
CA GLY A 30 -12.38 -0.43 10.31
C GLY A 30 -13.07 -1.55 11.07
N TRP A 31 -14.37 -1.61 10.87
CA TRP A 31 -15.26 -2.55 11.55
C TRP A 31 -16.13 -3.23 10.53
N TRP A 32 -16.29 -4.55 10.68
CA TRP A 32 -17.32 -5.28 9.96
C TRP A 32 -18.01 -6.23 10.94
N ALA A 33 -19.32 -6.03 11.11
CA ALA A 33 -20.10 -6.67 12.17
C ALA A 33 -19.41 -6.49 13.54
N MET A 34 -19.18 -7.58 14.27
CA MET A 34 -18.51 -7.59 15.57
C MET A 34 -16.99 -7.83 15.46
N THR A 35 -16.37 -7.46 14.33
CA THR A 35 -14.92 -7.59 14.13
C THR A 35 -14.29 -6.23 13.85
N ASN A 36 -13.34 -5.84 14.71
CA ASN A 36 -12.46 -4.70 14.47
C ASN A 36 -11.22 -5.18 13.72
N TRP A 37 -10.72 -4.38 12.79
CA TRP A 37 -9.43 -4.63 12.17
C TRP A 37 -8.59 -3.35 12.10
N ILE A 38 -7.28 -3.54 12.23
CA ILE A 38 -6.26 -2.50 12.07
C ILE A 38 -5.31 -2.95 10.97
N PHE A 39 -5.01 -2.05 10.05
CA PHE A 39 -4.19 -2.29 8.88
C PHE A 39 -3.05 -1.28 8.85
N ASP A 40 -1.87 -1.76 9.25
CA ASP A 40 -0.65 -0.97 9.33
C ASP A 40 0.14 -1.12 8.04
N PHE A 41 0.42 -0.01 7.36
CA PHE A 41 1.34 0.06 6.23
C PHE A 41 2.64 0.75 6.65
N ASN A 42 3.77 0.26 6.16
CA ASN A 42 5.10 0.81 6.46
C ASN A 42 5.83 1.28 5.18
N LYS A 43 6.83 2.16 5.38
CA LYS A 43 7.65 2.73 4.29
C LYS A 43 8.59 1.72 3.61
N ASP A 44 8.75 0.53 4.17
CA ASP A 44 9.52 -0.57 3.59
C ASP A 44 8.69 -1.45 2.64
N GLY A 45 7.41 -1.12 2.42
CA GLY A 45 6.52 -1.89 1.56
C GLY A 45 5.89 -3.10 2.25
N VAL A 46 5.99 -3.20 3.58
CA VAL A 46 5.36 -4.26 4.38
C VAL A 46 4.07 -3.74 5.00
N TYR A 47 3.02 -4.57 4.99
CA TYR A 47 1.79 -4.35 5.73
C TYR A 47 1.57 -5.40 6.82
N LYS A 48 0.76 -5.06 7.82
CA LYS A 48 0.28 -5.97 8.85
C LYS A 48 -1.19 -5.69 9.14
N ARG A 49 -2.01 -6.74 9.11
CA ARG A 49 -3.41 -6.74 9.52
C ARG A 49 -3.56 -7.43 10.85
N THR A 50 -4.19 -6.76 11.80
CA THR A 50 -4.69 -7.41 13.02
C THR A 50 -6.21 -7.36 13.01
N SER A 51 -6.89 -8.47 13.29
CA SER A 51 -8.32 -8.47 13.62
C SER A 51 -8.56 -8.97 15.01
N ASP A 52 -9.67 -8.52 15.59
CA ASP A 52 -10.22 -9.04 16.83
C ASP A 52 -11.76 -9.10 16.72
N GLY A 53 -12.36 -10.20 17.19
CA GLY A 53 -13.82 -10.36 17.24
C GLY A 53 -14.36 -11.59 16.53
N HIS A 54 -15.57 -11.48 15.96
CA HIS A 54 -16.34 -12.62 15.42
C HIS A 54 -15.61 -13.43 14.34
N TYR A 55 -14.86 -12.77 13.45
CA TYR A 55 -14.03 -13.42 12.43
C TYR A 55 -12.64 -13.87 12.95
N GLY A 56 -12.46 -13.91 14.26
CA GLY A 56 -11.27 -14.41 14.94
C GLY A 56 -10.15 -13.39 15.11
N ASN A 57 -9.22 -13.77 15.98
CA ASN A 57 -8.07 -12.98 16.37
C ASN A 57 -6.88 -13.34 15.48
N THR A 58 -6.77 -12.67 14.33
CA THR A 58 -5.79 -13.00 13.30
C THR A 58 -4.73 -11.92 13.17
N VAL A 59 -3.50 -12.33 12.85
CA VAL A 59 -2.42 -11.43 12.45
C VAL A 59 -1.89 -11.90 11.11
N VAL A 60 -2.06 -11.07 10.08
CA VAL A 60 -1.60 -11.34 8.71
C VAL A 60 -0.54 -10.31 8.34
N LYS A 61 0.50 -10.73 7.64
CA LYS A 61 1.56 -9.85 7.15
C LYS A 61 1.84 -10.15 5.68
N GLY A 62 2.27 -9.14 4.96
CA GLY A 62 2.68 -9.30 3.59
C GLY A 62 3.30 -8.02 3.02
N ASN A 63 3.54 -8.04 1.72
CA ASN A 63 4.09 -6.92 0.99
C ASN A 63 3.00 -6.22 0.18
N TYR A 64 3.18 -4.92 -0.08
CA TYR A 64 2.27 -4.12 -0.89
C TYR A 64 3.01 -3.16 -1.81
N ILE A 65 2.28 -2.68 -2.82
CA ILE A 65 2.68 -1.55 -3.65
C ILE A 65 1.51 -0.58 -3.78
N ILE A 66 1.80 0.66 -4.17
CA ILE A 66 0.79 1.66 -4.53
C ILE A 66 0.87 1.93 -6.03
N LYS A 67 -0.29 1.98 -6.68
CA LYS A 67 -0.43 2.44 -8.06
C LYS A 67 -1.54 3.50 -8.10
N GLY A 68 -1.13 4.77 -8.15
CA GLY A 68 -2.08 5.89 -8.11
C GLY A 68 -2.74 5.98 -6.73
N ASP A 69 -4.06 5.87 -6.71
CA ASP A 69 -4.89 5.83 -5.50
C ASP A 69 -5.13 4.40 -4.98
N THR A 70 -4.55 3.37 -5.61
CA THR A 70 -4.84 1.98 -5.27
C THR A 70 -3.66 1.32 -4.55
N ILE A 71 -3.94 0.73 -3.38
CA ILE A 71 -3.05 -0.20 -2.68
C ILE A 71 -3.26 -1.59 -3.27
N ILE A 72 -2.17 -2.28 -3.59
CA ILE A 72 -2.21 -3.66 -4.08
C ILE A 72 -1.35 -4.53 -3.16
N LEU A 73 -1.99 -5.47 -2.48
CA LEU A 73 -1.30 -6.50 -1.70
C LEU A 73 -0.70 -7.53 -2.64
N LEU A 74 0.58 -7.85 -2.43
CA LEU A 74 1.31 -8.80 -3.24
C LEU A 74 1.18 -10.23 -2.70
N ASN A 75 1.07 -10.38 -1.38
CA ASN A 75 0.92 -11.65 -0.69
C ASN A 75 0.27 -11.48 0.70
N GLY A 76 -0.01 -12.59 1.38
CA GLY A 76 -0.56 -12.68 2.73
C GLY A 76 -2.09 -12.75 2.77
N TYR A 77 -2.78 -12.37 1.69
CA TYR A 77 -4.25 -12.37 1.62
C TYR A 77 -4.84 -13.72 1.19
N GLU A 78 -4.03 -14.66 0.69
CA GLU A 78 -4.50 -15.87 0.01
C GLU A 78 -5.30 -16.82 0.91
N ASN A 79 -4.90 -16.96 2.18
CA ASN A 79 -5.49 -17.92 3.13
C ASN A 79 -6.26 -17.19 4.25
N THR A 80 -7.02 -16.16 3.87
CA THR A 80 -7.75 -15.30 4.82
C THR A 80 -9.26 -15.44 4.74
N ASP A 81 -9.74 -16.44 3.99
CA ASP A 81 -11.17 -16.73 3.78
C ASP A 81 -11.98 -15.50 3.35
N GLY A 82 -11.35 -14.60 2.57
CA GLY A 82 -11.97 -13.38 2.07
C GLY A 82 -12.02 -12.22 3.08
N THR A 83 -11.45 -12.37 4.26
CA THR A 83 -11.38 -11.27 5.25
C THR A 83 -10.37 -10.18 4.87
N ILE A 84 -9.45 -10.47 3.94
CA ILE A 84 -8.49 -9.53 3.37
C ILE A 84 -8.58 -9.57 1.84
N ASN A 85 -8.76 -8.41 1.23
CA ASN A 85 -8.83 -8.23 -0.21
C ASN A 85 -7.44 -7.97 -0.79
N LYS A 86 -7.26 -8.27 -2.07
CA LYS A 86 -6.00 -8.00 -2.77
C LYS A 86 -5.77 -6.51 -3.03
N THR A 87 -6.84 -5.74 -3.21
CA THR A 87 -6.78 -4.35 -3.66
C THR A 87 -7.65 -3.47 -2.78
N TYR A 88 -7.20 -2.23 -2.55
CA TYR A 88 -7.93 -1.24 -1.78
C TYR A 88 -7.76 0.14 -2.40
N LEU A 89 -8.85 0.90 -2.48
CA LEU A 89 -8.83 2.28 -2.97
C LEU A 89 -8.59 3.25 -1.82
N LEU A 90 -7.72 4.22 -2.01
CA LEU A 90 -7.50 5.33 -1.10
C LEU A 90 -8.44 6.48 -1.46
N ASP A 91 -9.36 6.82 -0.55
CA ASP A 91 -10.14 8.04 -0.64
C ASP A 91 -9.76 8.97 0.51
N LYS A 92 -8.98 10.00 0.20
CA LYS A 92 -8.42 10.99 1.15
C LYS A 92 -7.71 10.31 2.32
N ASP A 93 -8.43 10.10 3.42
CA ASP A 93 -7.93 9.52 4.66
C ASP A 93 -8.47 8.13 4.97
N SER A 94 -9.32 7.60 4.11
CA SER A 94 -9.95 6.30 4.25
C SER A 94 -9.40 5.29 3.24
N MET A 95 -9.46 4.03 3.63
CA MET A 95 -9.20 2.90 2.74
C MET A 95 -10.52 2.19 2.48
N LEU A 96 -10.87 2.06 1.21
CA LEU A 96 -12.11 1.44 0.74
C LEU A 96 -11.81 0.06 0.15
N ILE A 97 -12.71 -0.87 0.41
CA ILE A 97 -12.70 -2.24 -0.11
C ILE A 97 -13.25 -2.27 -1.53
#